data_AF-A0A1B4FBM7-F1
#
_entry.id   AF-A0A1B4FBM7-F1
#
_cell.length_a   1.000
_cell.length_b   1.000
_cell.length_c   1.000
_cell.angle_alpha   90.00
_cell.angle_beta   90.00
_cell.angle_gamma   90.00
#
_symmetry.space_group_name_H-M   'P 1'
#
loop_
_entity.id
_entity.type
_entity.pdbx_description
1 polymer ?
#
loop_
_entity_poly.entity_id
_entity_poly.type
_entity_poly.pdbx_seq_one_letter_code
_entity_poly.pdbx_strand_id
1 'polypeptide(L)'
;MSEFLSVLSPFASLLLPRAGGAHGLRRVWRPSKRAVRGRGFTLIELMIVLAIVGVVAAYAIPAYQDYLARSRVGEGLALAASARLAVAENAASGSGFSGGYVSPPGTRNVESIRVDDDTGQIVVAFTSRVAASGANTLVLVPSAPDQAETPTARVALSKGAVQTGAITWECFVGGKTSSSLPAPGAGPMPSDAPTLAGKLAPPECRA
;
A
#
# COMPACT_ATOMS: atom_id res chain seq x y z
N MET A 1 -6.43 25.04 13.23
CA MET A 1 -6.57 26.15 12.27
C MET A 1 -5.76 27.37 12.73
N SER A 2 -4.53 27.17 13.26
CA SER A 2 -3.70 28.22 13.88
C SER A 2 -2.26 28.27 13.34
N GLU A 3 -1.86 27.38 12.42
CA GLU A 3 -0.49 27.29 11.93
C GLU A 3 -0.23 28.04 10.60
N PHE A 4 -1.23 28.70 10.03
CA PHE A 4 -1.09 29.43 8.75
C PHE A 4 -0.57 30.87 8.90
N LEU A 5 -0.44 31.40 10.11
CA LEU A 5 -0.08 32.81 10.36
C LEU A 5 1.43 33.07 10.56
N SER A 6 2.28 32.04 10.63
CA SER A 6 3.71 32.17 10.94
C SER A 6 4.65 32.30 9.72
N VAL A 7 4.14 32.18 8.49
CA VAL A 7 4.99 32.11 7.27
C VAL A 7 5.15 33.48 6.56
N LEU A 8 4.46 34.54 7.00
CA LEU A 8 4.45 35.84 6.31
C LEU A 8 5.45 36.90 6.84
N SER A 9 6.34 36.56 7.77
CA SER A 9 7.08 37.57 8.55
C SER A 9 8.45 38.08 8.05
N PRO A 10 9.15 37.60 7.00
CA PRO A 10 10.51 38.11 6.72
C PRO A 10 10.60 39.19 5.63
N PHE A 11 9.52 39.57 4.93
CA PHE A 11 9.61 40.45 3.76
C PHE A 11 9.39 41.96 4.00
N ALA A 12 9.23 42.39 5.25
CA ALA A 12 8.85 43.77 5.57
C ALA A 12 10.03 44.78 5.71
N SER A 13 11.25 44.47 5.27
CA SER A 13 12.42 45.34 5.55
C SER A 13 13.34 45.68 4.36
N LEU A 14 12.87 45.55 3.12
CA LEU A 14 13.56 46.16 1.98
C LEU A 14 12.56 46.98 1.16
N LEU A 15 12.66 48.30 1.27
CA LEU A 15 12.64 49.28 0.16
C LEU A 15 12.25 50.67 0.70
N LEU A 16 13.25 51.41 1.20
CA LEU A 16 13.19 52.86 1.26
C LEU A 16 13.38 53.43 -0.16
N PRO A 17 12.69 54.52 -0.52
CA PRO A 17 12.78 55.13 -1.85
C PRO A 17 14.04 56.00 -1.94
N ARG A 18 14.84 55.82 -3.00
CA ARG A 18 15.92 56.77 -3.37
C ARG A 18 15.43 57.66 -4.51
N ALA A 19 15.31 58.95 -4.22
CA ALA A 19 15.04 59.99 -5.19
C ALA A 19 16.28 60.28 -6.08
N GLY A 20 16.02 60.66 -7.34
CA GLY A 20 16.96 61.47 -8.13
C GLY A 20 17.09 61.07 -9.60
N GLY A 21 16.90 62.05 -10.50
CA GLY A 21 17.56 62.06 -11.82
C GLY A 21 16.65 62.26 -13.02
N ALA A 22 16.56 63.50 -13.49
CA ALA A 22 15.80 63.92 -14.65
C ALA A 22 16.58 63.76 -15.98
N HIS A 23 15.81 63.83 -17.07
CA HIS A 23 16.19 64.15 -18.46
C HIS A 23 16.89 63.10 -19.33
N GLY A 24 16.16 62.68 -20.39
CA GLY A 24 16.73 61.96 -21.53
C GLY A 24 15.67 61.35 -22.45
N LEU A 25 14.80 62.16 -23.05
CA LEU A 25 13.85 61.70 -24.08
C LEU A 25 14.60 61.35 -25.38
N ARG A 26 15.19 60.15 -25.43
CA ARG A 26 15.62 59.52 -26.68
C ARG A 26 14.46 58.70 -27.24
N ARG A 27 13.71 59.27 -28.18
CA ARG A 27 12.72 58.52 -28.98
C ARG A 27 13.46 57.56 -29.92
N VAL A 28 13.67 56.34 -29.44
CA VAL A 28 14.08 55.21 -30.27
C VAL A 28 12.89 54.78 -31.12
N TRP A 29 13.02 54.91 -32.43
CA TRP A 29 12.08 54.35 -33.40
C TRP A 29 12.14 52.82 -33.32
N ARG A 30 11.09 52.19 -32.78
CA ARG A 30 10.96 50.73 -32.71
C ARG A 30 10.16 50.25 -33.93
N PRO A 31 10.70 49.38 -34.79
CA PRO A 31 9.94 48.81 -35.89
C PRO A 31 8.80 47.95 -35.34
N SER A 32 7.58 48.22 -35.80
CA SER A 32 6.36 47.51 -35.42
C SER A 32 6.36 46.11 -36.05
N LYS A 33 6.82 45.10 -35.30
CA LYS A 33 6.48 43.72 -35.62
C LYS A 33 4.94 43.61 -35.54
N ARG A 34 4.28 43.31 -36.66
CA ARG A 34 2.84 42.98 -36.65
C ARG A 34 2.66 41.77 -35.75
N ALA A 35 2.13 42.00 -34.55
CA ALA A 35 1.76 40.92 -33.65
C ALA A 35 0.64 40.13 -34.31
N VAL A 36 0.92 38.85 -34.64
CA VAL A 36 -0.14 37.89 -34.88
C VAL A 36 -0.99 37.89 -33.61
N ARG A 37 -2.25 38.32 -33.71
CA ARG A 37 -3.21 38.20 -32.61
C ARG A 37 -3.45 36.71 -32.39
N GLY A 38 -2.65 36.08 -31.54
CA GLY A 38 -2.93 34.75 -31.03
C GLY A 38 -4.31 34.80 -30.37
N ARG A 39 -5.24 33.95 -30.82
CA ARG A 39 -6.50 33.72 -30.12
C ARG A 39 -6.13 33.07 -28.79
N GLY A 40 -6.02 33.87 -27.74
CA GLY A 40 -5.73 33.38 -26.39
C GLY A 40 -6.93 32.64 -25.81
N PHE A 41 -6.67 31.67 -24.93
CA PHE A 41 -7.70 31.03 -24.11
C PHE A 41 -8.42 32.09 -23.26
N THR A 42 -9.74 32.01 -23.21
CA THR A 42 -10.54 32.89 -22.37
C THR A 42 -10.48 32.44 -20.91
N LEU A 43 -10.61 33.39 -19.98
CA LEU A 43 -10.68 33.06 -18.55
C LEU A 43 -11.88 32.16 -18.24
N ILE A 44 -12.99 32.33 -18.97
CA ILE A 44 -14.19 31.50 -18.79
C ILE A 44 -13.97 30.05 -19.26
N GLU A 45 -13.23 29.82 -20.34
CA GLU A 45 -12.84 28.47 -20.78
C GLU A 45 -11.99 27.78 -19.70
N LEU A 46 -11.02 28.50 -19.12
CA LEU A 46 -10.18 27.94 -18.07
C LEU A 46 -10.98 27.62 -16.80
N MET A 47 -11.93 28.47 -16.41
CA MET A 47 -12.77 28.23 -15.24
C MET A 47 -13.63 26.97 -15.38
N ILE A 48 -14.23 26.74 -16.55
CA ILE A 48 -15.03 25.53 -16.80
C ILE A 48 -14.15 24.28 -16.78
N VAL A 49 -12.96 24.34 -17.39
CA VAL A 49 -12.01 23.21 -17.38
C VAL A 49 -11.60 22.86 -15.95
N LEU A 50 -11.23 23.85 -15.13
CA LEU A 50 -10.87 23.61 -13.74
C LEU A 50 -12.04 23.06 -12.90
N ALA A 51 -13.27 23.50 -13.19
CA ALA A 51 -14.46 22.96 -12.53
C ALA A 51 -14.63 21.46 -12.81
N ILE A 52 -14.49 21.03 -14.07
CA ILE A 52 -14.62 19.62 -14.45
C ILE A 52 -13.48 18.78 -13.85
N VAL A 53 -12.23 19.26 -13.96
CA VAL A 53 -11.07 18.57 -13.39
C VAL A 53 -11.20 18.42 -11.87
N GLY A 54 -11.70 19.43 -11.17
CA GLY A 54 -11.94 19.37 -9.73
C GLY A 54 -12.89 18.24 -9.32
N VAL A 55 -14.00 18.07 -10.05
CA VAL A 55 -14.97 17.00 -9.80
C VAL A 55 -14.35 15.61 -10.05
N VAL A 56 -13.63 15.43 -11.16
CA VAL A 56 -12.99 14.15 -11.47
C VAL A 56 -11.89 13.82 -10.46
N ALA A 57 -11.07 14.80 -10.08
CA ALA A 57 -9.97 14.61 -9.14
C ALA A 57 -10.44 14.17 -7.75
N ALA A 58 -11.60 14.66 -7.29
CA ALA A 58 -12.18 14.29 -6.00
C ALA A 58 -12.44 12.77 -5.89
N TYR A 59 -12.83 12.11 -6.98
CA TYR A 59 -13.03 10.65 -7.02
C TYR A 59 -11.75 9.90 -7.42
N ALA A 60 -11.01 10.43 -8.40
CA ALA A 60 -9.84 9.75 -8.96
C ALA A 60 -8.68 9.64 -7.96
N ILE A 61 -8.45 10.66 -7.13
CA ILE A 61 -7.31 10.67 -6.19
C ILE A 61 -7.45 9.56 -5.14
N PRO A 62 -8.58 9.43 -4.40
CA PRO A 62 -8.74 8.33 -3.44
C PRO A 62 -8.65 6.95 -4.10
N ALA A 63 -9.25 6.77 -5.29
CA ALA A 63 -9.20 5.50 -6.01
C ALA A 63 -7.77 5.13 -6.44
N TYR A 64 -6.97 6.11 -6.89
CA TYR A 64 -5.57 5.90 -7.25
C TYR A 64 -4.70 5.59 -6.03
N GLN A 65 -4.98 6.21 -4.87
CA GLN A 65 -4.30 5.89 -3.61
C GLN A 65 -4.56 4.44 -3.19
N ASP A 66 -5.81 3.95 -3.28
CA ASP A 66 -6.16 2.56 -3.00
C ASP A 66 -5.46 1.58 -3.97
N TYR A 67 -5.26 1.96 -5.24
CA TYR A 67 -4.50 1.17 -6.20
C TYR A 67 -3.01 1.08 -5.83
N LEU A 68 -2.38 2.20 -5.46
CA LEU A 68 -1.00 2.21 -4.99
C LEU A 68 -0.84 1.39 -3.70
N ALA A 69 -1.79 1.48 -2.77
CA ALA A 69 -1.80 0.68 -1.56
C ALA A 69 -1.87 -0.83 -1.87
N ARG A 70 -2.73 -1.26 -2.81
CA ARG A 70 -2.79 -2.65 -3.29
C ARG A 70 -1.47 -3.14 -3.88
N SER A 71 -0.81 -2.31 -4.68
CA SER A 71 0.52 -2.63 -5.23
C SER A 71 1.56 -2.84 -4.13
N ARG A 72 1.54 -2.02 -3.08
CA ARG A 72 2.41 -2.14 -1.90
C ARG A 72 2.11 -3.41 -1.08
N VAL A 73 0.85 -3.83 -1.01
CA VAL A 73 0.49 -5.12 -0.39
C VAL A 73 1.10 -6.29 -1.17
N GLY A 74 1.12 -6.20 -2.51
CA GLY A 74 1.79 -7.18 -3.36
C GLY A 74 3.30 -7.31 -3.09
N GLU A 75 4.00 -6.20 -2.78
CA GLU A 75 5.40 -6.22 -2.34
C GLU A 75 5.57 -7.03 -1.05
N GLY A 76 4.69 -6.85 -0.06
CA GLY A 76 4.76 -7.62 1.19
C GLY A 76 4.50 -9.10 1.00
N LEU A 77 3.58 -9.47 0.10
CA LEU A 77 3.36 -10.87 -0.27
C LEU A 77 4.59 -11.48 -0.96
N ALA A 78 5.29 -10.71 -1.80
CA ALA A 78 6.53 -11.16 -2.43
C ALA A 78 7.64 -11.36 -1.39
N LEU A 79 7.80 -10.45 -0.43
CA LEU A 79 8.78 -10.59 0.65
C LEU A 79 8.46 -11.77 1.59
N ALA A 80 7.18 -12.06 1.80
CA ALA A 80 6.72 -13.21 2.58
C ALA A 80 6.99 -14.57 1.90
N ALA A 81 7.44 -14.61 0.65
CA ALA A 81 7.79 -15.87 -0.02
C ALA A 81 8.91 -16.64 0.71
N SER A 82 9.90 -15.92 1.25
CA SER A 82 10.97 -16.52 2.07
C SER A 82 10.44 -17.18 3.35
N ALA A 83 9.47 -16.53 4.01
CA ALA A 83 8.80 -17.08 5.18
C ALA A 83 7.97 -18.33 4.84
N ARG A 84 7.25 -18.31 3.71
CA ARG A 84 6.48 -19.47 3.24
C ARG A 84 7.38 -20.68 3.00
N LEU A 85 8.55 -20.47 2.41
CA LEU A 85 9.52 -21.53 2.17
C LEU A 85 10.03 -22.11 3.49
N ALA A 86 10.46 -21.27 4.43
CA ALA A 86 10.93 -21.72 5.75
C ALA A 86 9.85 -22.53 6.49
N VAL A 87 8.60 -22.05 6.51
CA VAL A 87 7.48 -22.80 7.12
C VAL A 87 7.26 -24.14 6.44
N ALA A 88 7.34 -24.21 5.11
CA ALA A 88 7.17 -25.46 4.36
C ALA A 88 8.29 -26.49 4.65
N GLU A 89 9.54 -26.05 4.73
CA GLU A 89 10.69 -26.90 5.09
C GLU A 89 10.59 -27.40 6.54
N ASN A 90 10.18 -26.52 7.45
CA ASN A 90 9.99 -26.86 8.86
C ASN A 90 8.80 -27.81 9.06
N ALA A 91 7.72 -27.61 8.31
CA ALA A 91 6.57 -28.51 8.28
C ALA A 91 6.93 -29.91 7.78
N ALA A 92 7.77 -30.02 6.74
CA ALA A 92 8.24 -31.31 6.24
C ALA A 92 9.21 -32.02 7.20
N SER A 93 9.93 -31.27 8.04
CA SER A 93 10.86 -31.82 9.04
C SER A 93 10.24 -32.04 10.43
N GLY A 94 9.03 -31.56 10.66
CA GLY A 94 8.36 -31.62 11.97
C GLY A 94 9.03 -30.73 13.02
N SER A 95 9.69 -29.64 12.62
CA SER A 95 10.33 -28.68 13.52
C SER A 95 9.40 -27.51 13.86
N GLY A 96 9.87 -26.56 14.69
CA GLY A 96 9.14 -25.30 14.92
C GLY A 96 9.07 -24.47 13.65
N PHE A 97 7.90 -23.91 13.33
CA PHE A 97 7.67 -23.34 12.00
C PHE A 97 8.49 -22.07 11.72
N SER A 98 8.95 -21.37 12.75
CA SER A 98 9.82 -20.20 12.62
C SER A 98 11.31 -20.54 12.58
N GLY A 99 11.67 -21.82 12.73
CA GLY A 99 13.06 -22.29 12.79
C GLY A 99 13.90 -21.83 11.61
N GLY A 100 15.03 -21.18 11.89
CA GLY A 100 15.97 -20.69 10.87
C GLY A 100 15.47 -19.51 10.03
N TYR A 101 14.21 -19.09 10.17
CA TYR A 101 13.69 -17.92 9.47
C TYR A 101 14.22 -16.63 10.11
N VAL A 102 14.82 -15.78 9.27
CA VAL A 102 15.20 -14.42 9.65
C VAL A 102 14.38 -13.46 8.80
N SER A 103 13.60 -12.60 9.46
CA SER A 103 12.80 -11.60 8.78
C SER A 103 13.71 -10.63 8.01
N PRO A 104 13.44 -10.35 6.73
CA PRO A 104 14.19 -9.32 6.01
C PRO A 104 13.97 -7.96 6.68
N PRO A 105 14.92 -7.01 6.54
CA PRO A 105 14.71 -5.66 7.01
C PRO A 105 13.43 -5.06 6.42
N GLY A 106 12.71 -4.29 7.25
CA GLY A 106 11.52 -3.55 6.80
C GLY A 106 11.84 -2.65 5.62
N THR A 107 10.87 -2.51 4.72
CA THR A 107 10.96 -1.62 3.57
C THR A 107 10.18 -0.34 3.84
N ARG A 108 10.03 0.53 2.83
CA ARG A 108 9.14 1.69 2.95
C ARG A 108 7.68 1.29 3.13
N ASN A 109 7.29 0.10 2.69
CA ASN A 109 5.90 -0.35 2.63
C ASN A 109 5.60 -1.49 3.61
N VAL A 110 6.61 -2.27 3.99
CA VAL A 110 6.50 -3.39 4.93
C VAL A 110 7.26 -3.06 6.21
N GLU A 111 6.58 -3.13 7.34
CA GLU A 111 7.16 -2.90 8.67
C GLU A 111 7.82 -4.16 9.20
N SER A 112 7.13 -5.30 9.16
CA SER A 112 7.67 -6.58 9.60
C SER A 112 6.95 -7.78 8.95
N ILE A 113 7.65 -8.91 8.93
CA ILE A 113 7.11 -10.21 8.56
C ILE A 113 7.42 -11.17 9.71
N ARG A 114 6.39 -11.68 10.37
CA ARG A 114 6.53 -12.61 11.50
C ARG A 114 5.94 -13.95 11.14
N VAL A 115 6.69 -15.02 11.41
CA VAL A 115 6.19 -16.39 11.41
C VAL A 115 5.79 -16.76 12.82
N ASP A 116 4.61 -17.32 13.00
CA ASP A 116 4.18 -17.94 14.24
C ASP A 116 4.76 -19.34 14.35
N ASP A 117 5.47 -19.62 15.45
CA ASP A 117 6.23 -20.87 15.57
C ASP A 117 5.35 -22.11 15.78
N ASP A 118 4.14 -21.93 16.32
CA ASP A 118 3.24 -23.01 16.68
C ASP A 118 2.23 -23.34 15.58
N THR A 119 1.80 -22.34 14.79
CA THR A 119 0.81 -22.51 13.71
C THR A 119 1.39 -22.40 12.31
N GLY A 120 2.58 -21.79 12.16
CA GLY A 120 3.19 -21.49 10.87
C GLY A 120 2.53 -20.32 10.12
N GLN A 121 1.57 -19.62 10.72
CA GLN A 121 0.96 -18.46 10.07
C GLN A 121 1.96 -17.32 9.93
N ILE A 122 1.84 -16.57 8.85
CA ILE A 122 2.72 -15.45 8.53
C ILE A 122 1.92 -14.17 8.64
N VAL A 123 2.29 -13.30 9.57
CA VAL A 123 1.72 -11.97 9.72
C VAL A 123 2.61 -10.98 8.99
N VAL A 124 2.05 -10.29 8.00
CA VAL A 124 2.70 -9.17 7.31
C VAL A 124 2.10 -7.88 7.85
N ALA A 125 2.93 -7.07 8.50
CA ALA A 125 2.57 -5.72 8.93
C ALA A 125 3.09 -4.70 7.92
N PHE A 126 2.20 -3.83 7.43
CA PHE A 126 2.54 -2.77 6.48
C PHE A 126 2.76 -1.43 7.17
N THR A 127 3.48 -0.50 6.55
CA THR A 127 3.63 0.84 7.11
C THR A 127 2.37 1.70 6.90
N SER A 128 2.36 2.90 7.48
CA SER A 128 1.30 3.91 7.29
C SER A 128 1.07 4.34 5.83
N ARG A 129 1.98 3.97 4.91
CA ARG A 129 1.80 4.17 3.47
C ARG A 129 0.73 3.27 2.88
N VAL A 130 0.41 2.14 3.51
CA VAL A 130 -0.64 1.22 3.04
C VAL A 130 -1.95 1.49 3.77
N ALA A 131 -1.91 1.50 5.11
CA ALA A 131 -3.06 1.75 5.95
C ALA A 131 -2.63 2.29 7.31
N ALA A 132 -3.55 2.90 8.07
CA ALA A 132 -3.26 3.41 9.41
C ALA A 132 -2.75 2.29 10.34
N SER A 133 -1.95 2.66 11.34
CA SER A 133 -1.49 1.73 12.36
C SER A 133 -2.67 1.03 13.04
N GLY A 134 -2.62 -0.29 13.18
CA GLY A 134 -3.72 -1.10 13.71
C GLY A 134 -4.78 -1.50 12.66
N ALA A 135 -4.63 -1.05 11.41
CA ALA A 135 -5.48 -1.43 10.26
C ALA A 135 -4.62 -1.91 9.07
N ASN A 136 -3.43 -2.43 9.36
CA ASN A 136 -2.31 -2.60 8.44
C ASN A 136 -1.72 -4.02 8.46
N THR A 137 -2.44 -5.02 8.98
CA THR A 137 -1.96 -6.41 9.04
C THR A 137 -2.76 -7.34 8.14
N LEU A 138 -2.04 -8.19 7.41
CA LEU A 138 -2.57 -9.31 6.62
C LEU A 138 -1.96 -10.59 7.16
N VAL A 139 -2.73 -11.68 7.16
CA VAL A 139 -2.29 -12.97 7.68
C VAL A 139 -2.35 -14.04 6.60
N LEU A 140 -1.27 -14.79 6.43
CA LEU A 140 -1.20 -15.95 5.57
C LEU A 140 -1.25 -17.20 6.45
N VAL A 141 -2.25 -18.04 6.25
CA VAL A 141 -2.48 -19.24 7.05
C VAL A 141 -2.11 -20.46 6.20
N PRO A 142 -1.11 -21.26 6.63
CA PRO A 142 -0.82 -22.53 5.98
C PRO A 142 -1.81 -23.60 6.43
N SER A 143 -2.00 -24.58 5.56
CA SER A 143 -2.77 -25.78 5.86
C SER A 143 -2.17 -26.97 5.14
N ALA A 144 -2.26 -28.14 5.77
CA ALA A 144 -1.91 -29.42 5.16
C ALA A 144 -3.20 -30.16 4.79
N PRO A 145 -3.17 -31.08 3.81
CA PRO A 145 -4.26 -32.02 3.64
C PRO A 145 -4.32 -32.96 4.86
N ASP A 146 -5.53 -33.40 5.22
CA ASP A 146 -5.73 -34.46 6.22
C ASP A 146 -5.19 -35.82 5.77
N GLN A 147 -5.19 -36.08 4.46
CA GLN A 147 -4.60 -37.25 3.82
C GLN A 147 -3.81 -36.84 2.58
N ALA A 148 -2.55 -37.27 2.47
CA ALA A 148 -1.64 -36.82 1.41
C ALA A 148 -2.07 -37.22 -0.01
N GLU A 149 -2.60 -38.43 -0.19
CA GLU A 149 -2.96 -38.97 -1.52
C GLU A 149 -4.41 -38.69 -1.90
N THR A 150 -5.31 -38.64 -0.91
CA THR A 150 -6.75 -38.41 -1.11
C THR A 150 -7.27 -37.32 -0.17
N PRO A 151 -6.91 -36.04 -0.38
CA PRO A 151 -7.31 -34.96 0.51
C PRO A 151 -8.83 -34.83 0.65
N THR A 152 -9.34 -34.91 1.88
CA THR A 152 -10.76 -34.72 2.22
C THR A 152 -11.03 -33.50 3.09
N ALA A 153 -9.99 -32.92 3.68
CA ALA A 153 -10.05 -31.63 4.37
C ALA A 153 -8.70 -30.92 4.34
N ARG A 154 -8.71 -29.62 4.66
CA ARG A 154 -7.51 -28.85 4.97
C ARG A 154 -7.44 -28.64 6.48
N VAL A 155 -6.34 -29.05 7.09
CA VAL A 155 -6.13 -29.00 8.54
C VAL A 155 -5.02 -28.01 8.89
N ALA A 156 -5.11 -27.46 10.10
CA ALA A 156 -4.05 -26.62 10.65
C ALA A 156 -2.76 -27.45 10.81
N LEU A 157 -1.61 -26.79 10.65
CA LEU A 157 -0.34 -27.43 10.94
C LEU A 157 -0.20 -27.65 12.45
N SER A 158 0.54 -28.68 12.82
CA SER A 158 0.85 -29.01 14.21
C SER A 158 2.36 -29.03 14.40
N LYS A 159 2.87 -28.14 15.26
CA LYS A 159 4.29 -28.09 15.60
C LYS A 159 4.78 -29.42 16.17
N GLY A 160 5.99 -29.82 15.79
CA GLY A 160 6.57 -31.09 16.24
C GLY A 160 6.07 -32.32 15.46
N ALA A 161 5.11 -32.15 14.54
CA ALA A 161 4.60 -33.21 13.68
C ALA A 161 4.99 -32.96 12.23
N VAL A 162 5.46 -34.00 11.56
CA VAL A 162 5.72 -33.97 10.12
C VAL A 162 4.39 -33.82 9.38
N GLN A 163 4.28 -32.76 8.60
CA GLN A 163 3.11 -32.48 7.77
C GLN A 163 3.27 -33.24 6.44
N THR A 164 2.28 -34.04 6.07
CA THR A 164 2.32 -34.82 4.83
C THR A 164 1.53 -34.12 3.72
N GLY A 165 1.96 -34.29 2.47
CA GLY A 165 1.34 -33.62 1.32
C GLY A 165 1.77 -32.16 1.11
N ALA A 166 1.12 -31.47 0.18
CA ALA A 166 1.48 -30.11 -0.20
C ALA A 166 0.81 -29.07 0.71
N ILE A 167 1.61 -28.14 1.25
CA ILE A 167 1.10 -27.01 2.04
C ILE A 167 0.31 -26.06 1.14
N THR A 168 -0.92 -25.79 1.53
CA THR A 168 -1.83 -24.86 0.88
C THR A 168 -1.91 -23.57 1.69
N TRP A 169 -1.69 -22.43 1.04
CA TRP A 169 -1.69 -21.11 1.68
C TRP A 169 -2.96 -20.36 1.40
N GLU A 170 -3.57 -19.83 2.46
CA GLU A 170 -4.71 -18.94 2.33
C GLU A 170 -4.41 -17.58 2.93
N CYS A 171 -4.89 -16.53 2.28
CA CYS A 171 -4.69 -15.16 2.70
C CYS A 171 -5.96 -14.61 3.37
N PHE A 172 -5.78 -13.93 4.49
CA PHE A 172 -6.83 -13.31 5.29
C PHE A 172 -6.54 -11.84 5.57
N VAL A 173 -7.59 -11.04 5.44
CA VAL A 173 -7.61 -9.60 5.73
C VAL A 173 -8.81 -9.26 6.60
N GLY A 174 -8.86 -8.05 7.13
CA GLY A 174 -9.96 -7.59 7.97
C GLY A 174 -11.31 -7.79 7.29
N GLY A 175 -12.22 -8.48 8.00
CA GLY A 175 -13.57 -8.79 7.54
C GLY A 175 -13.74 -10.13 6.80
N LYS A 176 -12.67 -10.84 6.46
CA LYS A 176 -12.76 -12.21 5.92
C LYS A 176 -12.98 -13.20 7.07
N THR A 177 -14.15 -13.85 7.11
CA THR A 177 -14.57 -14.74 8.21
C THR A 177 -14.62 -16.22 7.84
N SER A 178 -14.33 -16.55 6.59
CA SER A 178 -14.34 -17.91 6.08
C SER A 178 -13.29 -18.10 4.99
N SER A 179 -12.94 -19.36 4.74
CA SER A 179 -12.07 -19.71 3.62
C SER A 179 -12.79 -19.53 2.29
N SER A 180 -12.07 -19.07 1.27
CA SER A 180 -12.53 -18.91 -0.11
C SER A 180 -11.94 -19.92 -1.08
N LEU A 181 -11.02 -20.77 -0.61
CA LEU A 181 -10.44 -21.81 -1.45
C LEU A 181 -11.45 -22.95 -1.68
N PRO A 182 -11.42 -23.58 -2.88
CA PRO A 182 -12.31 -24.69 -3.22
C PRO A 182 -11.98 -25.96 -2.43
N ALA A 183 -12.69 -27.06 -2.73
CA ALA A 183 -12.48 -28.40 -2.17
C ALA A 183 -10.97 -28.72 -1.93
N PRO A 184 -10.63 -29.42 -0.83
CA PRO A 184 -11.49 -30.36 -0.11
C PRO A 184 -12.34 -29.77 1.03
N GLY A 185 -12.33 -28.47 1.26
CA GLY A 185 -13.22 -27.83 2.24
C GLY A 185 -12.64 -26.57 2.85
N ALA A 186 -13.32 -26.02 3.86
CA ALA A 186 -12.84 -24.86 4.60
C ALA A 186 -11.52 -25.20 5.32
N GLY A 187 -10.52 -24.33 5.19
CA GLY A 187 -9.26 -24.43 5.89
C GLY A 187 -9.31 -23.84 7.31
N PRO A 188 -8.20 -23.93 8.05
CA PRO A 188 -8.08 -23.27 9.34
C PRO A 188 -8.26 -21.74 9.23
N MET A 189 -8.84 -21.15 10.26
CA MET A 189 -8.90 -19.69 10.42
C MET A 189 -7.60 -19.17 11.04
N PRO A 190 -7.21 -17.92 10.76
CA PRO A 190 -6.03 -17.32 11.39
C PRO A 190 -6.23 -17.20 12.91
N SER A 191 -5.18 -17.47 13.69
CA SER A 191 -5.22 -17.21 15.14
C SER A 191 -4.93 -15.75 15.47
N ASP A 192 -4.16 -15.06 14.61
CA ASP A 192 -3.99 -13.61 14.64
C ASP A 192 -5.08 -12.92 13.83
N ALA A 193 -5.79 -11.96 14.42
CA ALA A 193 -6.83 -11.22 13.70
C ALA A 193 -6.21 -10.27 12.65
N PRO A 194 -6.47 -10.46 11.35
CA PRO A 194 -6.02 -9.53 10.34
C PRO A 194 -6.83 -8.22 10.40
N THR A 195 -6.17 -7.10 10.12
CA THR A 195 -6.79 -5.76 10.27
C THR A 195 -6.82 -4.96 8.98
N LEU A 196 -6.10 -5.39 7.94
CA LEU A 196 -6.05 -4.70 6.65
C LEU A 196 -7.43 -4.68 6.00
N ALA A 197 -7.88 -3.51 5.53
CA ALA A 197 -9.17 -3.41 4.84
C ALA A 197 -9.16 -4.20 3.52
N GLY A 198 -10.20 -5.01 3.27
CA GLY A 198 -10.27 -5.86 2.07
C GLY A 198 -10.16 -5.13 0.72
N LYS A 199 -10.55 -3.85 0.64
CA LYS A 199 -10.38 -3.02 -0.57
C LYS A 199 -8.91 -2.77 -0.95
N LEU A 200 -8.02 -2.82 0.05
CA LEU A 200 -6.57 -2.63 -0.10
C LEU A 200 -5.84 -3.95 -0.37
N ALA A 201 -6.55 -5.07 -0.28
CA ALA A 201 -6.00 -6.40 -0.46
C ALA A 201 -6.21 -6.93 -1.89
N PRO A 202 -5.32 -7.81 -2.36
CA PRO A 202 -5.56 -8.62 -3.55
C PRO A 202 -6.86 -9.45 -3.47
N PRO A 203 -7.48 -9.80 -4.60
CA PRO A 203 -8.73 -10.57 -4.63
C PRO A 203 -8.67 -11.87 -3.82
N GLU A 204 -7.56 -12.60 -3.88
CA GLU A 204 -7.34 -13.87 -3.18
C GLU A 204 -7.36 -13.75 -1.65
N CYS A 205 -7.18 -12.54 -1.13
CA CYS A 205 -7.14 -12.28 0.31
C CYS A 205 -8.50 -11.85 0.88
N ARG A 206 -9.42 -11.40 0.03
CA ARG A 206 -10.71 -10.78 0.45
C ARG A 206 -11.95 -11.58 0.05
N ALA A 207 -11.78 -12.56 -0.84
CA ALA A 207 -12.85 -13.49 -1.23
C ALA A 207 -13.21 -14.40 -0.06
#